data_AF-A0A1M7Q9H6-F1
#
_entry.id   AF-A0A1M7Q9H6-F1
#
_cell.length_a   1.000
_cell.length_b   1.000
_cell.length_c   1.000
_cell.angle_alpha   90.00
_cell.angle_beta   90.00
_cell.angle_gamma   90.00
#
_symmetry.space_group_name_H-M   'P 1'
#
loop_
_entity.id
_entity.type
_entity.pdbx_description
1 polymer ?
#
loop_
_entity_poly.entity_id
_entity_poly.type
_entity_poly.pdbx_seq_one_letter_code
_entity_poly.pdbx_strand_id
1 'polypeptide(L)'
;MVTVVPRLVIGAPASGHGKTTVTTGLLAAYAARGLRVSPHKVGPDYIDPGYHALASGRPGRNLDPYLVGPHLVGPLFAHGAAGADLAIVEGVMGLYDGAVGHGDLGSTAQVAAALRAPVVLVVDAAAQGRSVAALVHGFRTYEPTVWLGGVILNRVGSDRHEQILREACEEIGTPVFGALRRRDAIRTPSRHLGLVPVAERSPEATEAVEAMGRVIAEGVDLDRLLWLARSAPPVSAEPWSPSDAVGGAVSERPVIAVASGAAFTFGYAETVELLEASGATVARFDPLHDESLPDGTAGLVVGGGFPEVHAEALSANEPLKKAVRELAASGAPIAAECAGLLWLTKSLDGKPMCGVLDAEAGMTPNLTLGYRSAVAISDSQLLPEGTRVHGHVFHRTQVEPRAGARPAWQWKGRPPEGFVQGGVHASYLHLHWAAHPGIARRLVDAAARVQARTAPAGGSAALAADNAHTAVDSPEPETPTAVVRPGDAVPESDTPTAVVRPGNAVAESETPTAVVVGDAVERADADAAAAQARAEADAAAAKARAEADAAAERARAESAAPDGVSTAEPAADSDENDEKESSPRVSRTDDPASPADRDGS
;
A
#
# COMPACT_ATOMS: atom_id res chain seq x y z
N MET A 1 -22.35 -15.08 10.89
CA MET A 1 -20.90 -14.82 10.74
C MET A 1 -20.23 -16.01 10.07
N VAL A 2 -19.98 -15.94 8.76
CA VAL A 2 -19.02 -16.80 8.03
C VAL A 2 -18.68 -16.04 6.75
N THR A 3 -17.40 -15.80 6.44
CA THR A 3 -16.97 -15.36 5.11
C THR A 3 -16.57 -16.55 4.26
N VAL A 4 -17.21 -16.66 3.08
CA VAL A 4 -17.12 -17.79 2.15
C VAL A 4 -16.46 -17.39 0.83
N VAL A 5 -15.80 -16.23 0.77
CA VAL A 5 -15.17 -15.74 -0.47
C VAL A 5 -14.01 -16.68 -0.85
N PRO A 6 -14.02 -17.25 -2.08
CA PRO A 6 -12.90 -18.02 -2.62
C PRO A 6 -11.63 -17.18 -2.58
N ARG A 7 -10.48 -17.75 -2.20
CA ARG A 7 -9.27 -16.94 -2.01
C ARG A 7 -7.96 -17.70 -2.18
N LEU A 8 -6.93 -16.96 -2.58
CA LEU A 8 -5.55 -17.41 -2.75
C LEU A 8 -4.59 -16.44 -2.07
N VAL A 9 -3.50 -16.98 -1.53
CA VAL A 9 -2.32 -16.20 -1.13
C VAL A 9 -1.19 -16.46 -2.13
N ILE A 10 -0.61 -15.40 -2.69
CA ILE A 10 0.53 -15.48 -3.61
C ILE A 10 1.81 -15.28 -2.81
N GLY A 11 2.52 -16.38 -2.52
CA GLY A 11 3.79 -16.37 -1.80
C GLY A 11 5.00 -16.51 -2.74
N ALA A 12 6.21 -16.39 -2.20
CA ALA A 12 7.44 -16.76 -2.89
C ALA A 12 8.52 -17.18 -1.88
N PRO A 13 9.58 -17.88 -2.30
CA PRO A 13 10.74 -18.15 -1.45
C PRO A 13 11.46 -16.90 -0.95
N ALA A 14 11.51 -15.84 -1.77
CA ALA A 14 12.17 -14.57 -1.44
C ALA A 14 11.60 -13.41 -2.27
N SER A 15 12.04 -12.19 -1.95
CA SER A 15 11.86 -10.99 -2.78
C SER A 15 12.43 -11.16 -4.19
N GLY A 16 11.93 -10.39 -5.17
CA GLY A 16 12.43 -10.42 -6.55
C GLY A 16 12.01 -11.63 -7.41
N HIS A 17 11.36 -12.65 -6.83
CA HIS A 17 10.83 -13.83 -7.54
C HIS A 17 9.63 -13.53 -8.46
N GLY A 18 9.09 -12.31 -8.43
CA GLY A 18 8.01 -11.85 -9.32
C GLY A 18 6.59 -11.99 -8.79
N LYS A 19 6.40 -12.06 -7.46
CA LYS A 19 5.06 -12.06 -6.82
C LYS A 19 4.16 -10.95 -7.38
N THR A 20 4.62 -9.70 -7.33
CA THR A 20 3.88 -8.51 -7.78
C THR A 20 3.35 -8.62 -9.21
N THR A 21 4.20 -9.05 -10.14
CA THR A 21 3.82 -9.28 -11.55
C THR A 21 2.76 -10.38 -11.66
N VAL A 22 2.92 -11.47 -10.90
CA VAL A 22 1.97 -12.59 -10.90
C VAL A 22 0.64 -12.19 -10.25
N THR A 23 0.63 -11.53 -9.09
CA THR A 23 -0.60 -11.09 -8.42
C THR A 23 -1.34 -10.07 -9.26
N THR A 24 -0.66 -9.03 -9.73
CA THR A 24 -1.25 -7.97 -10.57
C THR A 24 -1.82 -8.55 -11.86
N GLY A 25 -1.09 -9.46 -12.52
CA GLY A 25 -1.59 -10.13 -13.71
C GLY A 25 -2.74 -11.11 -13.44
N LEU A 26 -2.76 -11.82 -12.31
CA LEU A 26 -3.91 -12.64 -11.89
C LEU A 26 -5.15 -11.78 -11.64
N LEU A 27 -5.01 -10.68 -10.90
CA LEU A 27 -6.10 -9.71 -10.66
C LEU A 27 -6.68 -9.21 -12.00
N ALA A 28 -5.83 -8.75 -12.91
CA ALA A 28 -6.23 -8.26 -14.23
C ALA A 28 -6.88 -9.36 -15.10
N ALA A 29 -6.31 -10.58 -15.12
CA ALA A 29 -6.82 -11.68 -15.93
C ALA A 29 -8.21 -12.18 -15.45
N TYR A 30 -8.44 -12.25 -14.14
CA TYR A 30 -9.77 -12.60 -13.61
C TYR A 30 -10.78 -11.46 -13.76
N ALA A 31 -10.35 -10.19 -13.63
CA ALA A 31 -11.20 -9.04 -13.91
C ALA A 31 -11.62 -9.00 -15.39
N ALA A 32 -10.70 -9.31 -16.32
CA ALA A 32 -11.00 -9.46 -17.75
C ALA A 32 -11.95 -10.64 -18.07
N ARG A 33 -11.97 -11.68 -17.22
CA ARG A 33 -13.00 -12.75 -17.25
C ARG A 33 -14.33 -12.36 -16.59
N GLY A 34 -14.48 -11.11 -16.14
CA GLY A 34 -15.71 -10.57 -15.55
C GLY A 34 -15.92 -10.88 -14.06
N LEU A 35 -14.91 -11.40 -13.35
CA LEU A 35 -15.01 -11.64 -11.91
C LEU A 35 -14.73 -10.35 -11.12
N ARG A 36 -15.46 -10.11 -10.04
CA ARG A 36 -15.13 -9.06 -9.07
C ARG A 36 -14.05 -9.59 -8.14
N VAL A 37 -12.80 -9.21 -8.37
CA VAL A 37 -11.65 -9.72 -7.60
C VAL A 37 -11.27 -8.76 -6.48
N SER A 38 -11.23 -9.21 -5.23
CA SER A 38 -10.77 -8.39 -4.11
C SER A 38 -9.24 -8.43 -3.97
N PRO A 39 -8.53 -7.31 -4.14
CA PRO A 39 -7.10 -7.24 -3.93
C PRO A 39 -6.72 -7.04 -2.46
N HIS A 40 -5.73 -7.79 -1.99
CA HIS A 40 -5.12 -7.58 -0.69
C HIS A 40 -3.58 -7.70 -0.77
N LYS A 41 -2.89 -7.04 0.14
CA LYS A 41 -1.43 -7.06 0.27
C LYS A 41 -1.03 -7.32 1.72
N VAL A 42 -0.15 -8.28 1.98
CA VAL A 42 0.46 -8.48 3.30
C VAL A 42 1.50 -7.40 3.55
N GLY A 43 1.55 -6.92 4.79
CA GLY A 43 2.54 -5.94 5.26
C GLY A 43 2.17 -4.48 4.94
N PRO A 44 3.12 -3.55 5.13
CA PRO A 44 2.85 -2.12 5.22
C PRO A 44 2.94 -1.37 3.88
N ASP A 45 3.22 -2.07 2.77
CA ASP A 45 3.50 -1.48 1.46
C ASP A 45 2.31 -0.72 0.86
N TYR A 46 2.59 0.37 0.14
CA TYR A 46 1.62 1.23 -0.52
C TYR A 46 1.64 1.13 -2.05
N ILE A 47 2.72 0.59 -2.64
CA ILE A 47 2.93 0.58 -4.08
C ILE A 47 2.13 -0.54 -4.74
N ASP A 48 2.26 -1.78 -4.24
CA ASP A 48 1.55 -2.94 -4.79
C ASP A 48 0.02 -2.79 -4.68
N PRO A 49 -0.59 -2.29 -3.56
CA PRO A 49 -2.01 -1.98 -3.50
C PRO A 49 -2.50 -1.02 -4.60
N GLY A 50 -1.67 -0.08 -5.07
CA GLY A 50 -1.98 0.81 -6.18
C GLY A 50 -2.15 0.06 -7.50
N TYR A 51 -1.18 -0.80 -7.85
CA TYR A 51 -1.27 -1.69 -9.02
C TYR A 51 -2.45 -2.65 -8.91
N HIS A 52 -2.68 -3.21 -7.73
CA HIS A 52 -3.82 -4.09 -7.49
C HIS A 52 -5.17 -3.38 -7.66
N ALA A 53 -5.26 -2.10 -7.28
CA ALA A 53 -6.48 -1.33 -7.45
C ALA A 53 -6.77 -1.01 -8.93
N LEU A 54 -5.72 -0.71 -9.71
CA LEU A 54 -5.84 -0.56 -11.16
C LEU A 54 -6.23 -1.88 -11.85
N ALA A 55 -5.65 -3.00 -11.44
CA ALA A 55 -5.90 -4.33 -12.02
C ALA A 55 -7.30 -4.91 -11.72
N SER A 56 -7.88 -4.57 -10.56
CA SER A 56 -9.15 -5.15 -10.09
C SER A 56 -10.35 -4.20 -10.13
N GLY A 57 -10.11 -2.89 -10.29
CA GLY A 57 -11.14 -1.86 -10.13
C GLY A 57 -11.67 -1.68 -8.70
N ARG A 58 -11.04 -2.30 -7.69
CA ARG A 58 -11.43 -2.23 -6.26
C ARG A 58 -10.26 -1.70 -5.41
N PRO A 59 -10.50 -1.06 -4.25
CA PRO A 59 -9.41 -0.59 -3.39
C PRO A 59 -8.46 -1.72 -2.98
N GLY A 60 -7.17 -1.56 -3.25
CA GLY A 60 -6.11 -2.39 -2.67
C GLY A 60 -6.04 -2.18 -1.16
N ARG A 61 -6.07 -3.26 -0.37
CA ARG A 61 -6.07 -3.20 1.09
C ARG A 61 -4.92 -3.95 1.72
N ASN A 62 -4.39 -3.41 2.81
CA ASN A 62 -3.30 -4.01 3.56
C ASN A 62 -3.83 -4.96 4.64
N LEU A 63 -3.13 -6.08 4.81
CA LEU A 63 -3.35 -7.07 5.86
C LEU A 63 -2.03 -7.23 6.61
N ASP A 64 -1.84 -6.39 7.62
CA ASP A 64 -0.59 -6.31 8.37
C ASP A 64 -0.81 -6.67 9.86
N PRO A 65 -0.56 -7.94 10.25
CA PRO A 65 -0.67 -8.39 11.63
C PRO A 65 0.16 -7.59 12.65
N TYR A 66 1.21 -6.88 12.23
CA TYR A 66 2.00 -6.03 13.13
C TYR A 66 1.30 -4.69 13.35
N LEU A 67 0.83 -4.03 12.29
CA LEU A 67 0.19 -2.71 12.39
C LEU A 67 -1.21 -2.77 13.00
N VAL A 68 -2.05 -3.73 12.61
CA VAL A 68 -3.45 -3.84 13.08
C VAL A 68 -3.65 -4.90 14.16
N GLY A 69 -2.63 -5.70 14.45
CA GLY A 69 -2.73 -6.87 15.31
C GLY A 69 -3.36 -8.08 14.59
N PRO A 70 -2.97 -9.33 14.91
CA PRO A 70 -3.47 -10.52 14.20
C PRO A 70 -4.99 -10.68 14.22
N HIS A 71 -5.66 -10.19 15.27
CA HIS A 71 -7.10 -10.28 15.46
C HIS A 71 -7.93 -9.49 14.42
N LEU A 72 -7.39 -8.41 13.83
CA LEU A 72 -8.10 -7.63 12.81
C LEU A 72 -7.90 -8.15 11.37
N VAL A 73 -6.97 -9.08 11.13
CA VAL A 73 -6.67 -9.60 9.78
C VAL A 73 -7.90 -10.26 9.14
N GLY A 74 -8.59 -11.13 9.88
CA GLY A 74 -9.82 -11.79 9.41
C GLY A 74 -10.97 -10.79 9.14
N PRO A 75 -11.31 -9.91 10.09
CA PRO A 75 -12.30 -8.84 9.91
C PRO A 75 -12.03 -7.89 8.74
N LEU A 76 -10.78 -7.40 8.58
CA LEU A 76 -10.42 -6.48 7.49
C LEU A 76 -10.40 -7.18 6.13
N PHE A 77 -9.95 -8.43 6.07
CA PHE A 77 -10.10 -9.26 4.87
C PHE A 77 -11.58 -9.42 4.50
N ALA A 78 -12.42 -9.74 5.48
CA ALA A 78 -13.86 -9.95 5.30
C ALA A 78 -14.60 -8.67 4.83
N HIS A 79 -14.21 -7.50 5.33
CA HIS A 79 -14.65 -6.19 4.84
C HIS A 79 -14.25 -5.94 3.39
N GLY A 80 -12.95 -6.03 3.08
CA GLY A 80 -12.44 -5.77 1.72
C GLY A 80 -13.01 -6.73 0.67
N ALA A 81 -13.16 -8.00 1.02
CA ALA A 81 -13.70 -9.05 0.16
C ALA A 81 -15.24 -9.03 0.03
N ALA A 82 -15.94 -8.11 0.71
CA ALA A 82 -17.40 -8.01 0.63
C ALA A 82 -17.87 -7.80 -0.83
N GLY A 83 -18.75 -8.70 -1.29
CA GLY A 83 -19.27 -8.67 -2.66
C GLY A 83 -18.26 -9.04 -3.77
N ALA A 84 -17.14 -9.67 -3.43
CA ALA A 84 -16.19 -10.22 -4.41
C ALA A 84 -16.48 -11.70 -4.72
N ASP A 85 -16.13 -12.13 -5.93
CA ASP A 85 -16.25 -13.51 -6.41
C ASP A 85 -14.97 -14.34 -6.15
N LEU A 86 -13.85 -13.65 -5.95
CA LEU A 86 -12.52 -14.17 -5.65
C LEU A 86 -11.76 -13.10 -4.85
N ALA A 87 -10.91 -13.49 -3.91
CA ALA A 87 -9.92 -12.60 -3.29
C ALA A 87 -8.49 -13.10 -3.55
N ILE A 88 -7.56 -12.20 -3.86
CA ILE A 88 -6.15 -12.54 -4.06
C ILE A 88 -5.33 -11.69 -3.11
N VAL A 89 -4.50 -12.35 -2.30
CA VAL A 89 -3.66 -11.74 -1.28
C VAL A 89 -2.20 -11.89 -1.71
N GLU A 90 -1.52 -10.79 -2.04
CA GLU A 90 -0.06 -10.82 -2.25
C GLU A 90 0.69 -10.88 -0.92
N GLY A 91 1.66 -11.79 -0.82
CA GLY A 91 2.60 -11.84 0.29
C GLY A 91 3.59 -10.66 0.37
N VAL A 92 4.22 -10.51 1.53
CA VAL A 92 5.42 -9.70 1.75
C VAL A 92 6.67 -10.59 1.69
N MET A 93 7.81 -10.05 1.24
CA MET A 93 9.14 -10.72 1.25
C MET A 93 9.10 -12.20 0.81
N GLY A 94 9.78 -13.12 1.49
CA GLY A 94 9.56 -14.56 1.41
C GLY A 94 8.35 -15.01 2.25
N LEU A 95 7.83 -16.21 1.97
CA LEU A 95 6.60 -16.74 2.58
C LEU A 95 6.64 -16.72 4.12
N TYR A 96 7.80 -17.00 4.71
CA TYR A 96 8.00 -17.11 6.15
C TYR A 96 8.68 -15.88 6.77
N ASP A 97 8.93 -14.83 5.99
CA ASP A 97 9.64 -13.63 6.45
C ASP A 97 8.66 -12.70 7.16
N GLY A 98 8.66 -12.74 8.49
CA GLY A 98 7.89 -11.84 9.36
C GLY A 98 8.64 -10.56 9.73
N ALA A 99 8.06 -9.80 10.66
CA ALA A 99 8.70 -8.65 11.28
C ALA A 99 9.97 -9.08 12.03
N VAL A 100 11.09 -8.42 11.71
CA VAL A 100 12.42 -8.71 12.28
C VAL A 100 12.36 -8.75 13.82
N GLY A 101 12.88 -9.82 14.42
CA GLY A 101 12.87 -10.03 15.88
C GLY A 101 11.52 -10.47 16.47
N HIS A 102 10.47 -10.64 15.68
CA HIS A 102 9.12 -11.02 16.14
C HIS A 102 8.65 -12.40 15.61
N GLY A 103 9.54 -13.18 15.00
CA GLY A 103 9.24 -14.51 14.47
C GLY A 103 8.25 -14.45 13.30
N ASP A 104 7.17 -15.22 13.38
CA ASP A 104 6.14 -15.30 12.34
C ASP A 104 5.21 -14.06 12.26
N LEU A 105 5.26 -13.15 13.24
CA LEU A 105 4.38 -11.97 13.28
C LEU A 105 4.58 -11.10 12.03
N GLY A 106 3.51 -10.92 11.23
CA GLY A 106 3.56 -10.12 10.01
C GLY A 106 4.03 -10.88 8.76
N SER A 107 4.29 -12.19 8.86
CA SER A 107 4.68 -13.00 7.71
C SER A 107 3.50 -13.27 6.76
N THR A 108 3.81 -13.66 5.52
CA THR A 108 2.80 -14.13 4.57
C THR A 108 2.15 -15.44 5.04
N ALA A 109 2.93 -16.33 5.66
CA ALA A 109 2.46 -17.58 6.25
C ALA A 109 1.42 -17.35 7.36
N GLN A 110 1.65 -16.40 8.26
CA GLN A 110 0.73 -16.05 9.34
C GLN A 110 -0.63 -15.61 8.78
N VAL A 111 -0.63 -14.73 7.77
CA VAL A 111 -1.86 -14.27 7.11
C VAL A 111 -2.55 -15.42 6.36
N ALA A 112 -1.80 -16.28 5.67
CA ALA A 112 -2.37 -17.44 5.00
C ALA A 112 -3.05 -18.41 5.98
N ALA A 113 -2.43 -18.69 7.13
CA ALA A 113 -2.99 -19.52 8.19
C ALA A 113 -4.24 -18.87 8.82
N ALA A 114 -4.18 -17.58 9.19
CA ALA A 114 -5.31 -16.84 9.75
C ALA A 114 -6.51 -16.79 8.79
N LEU A 115 -6.26 -16.62 7.50
CA LEU A 115 -7.27 -16.66 6.46
C LEU A 115 -7.62 -18.08 6.00
N ARG A 116 -6.98 -19.14 6.52
CA ARG A 116 -7.14 -20.54 6.06
C ARG A 116 -7.07 -20.67 4.53
N ALA A 117 -6.18 -19.90 3.91
CA ALA A 117 -6.11 -19.71 2.47
C ALA A 117 -5.02 -20.59 1.83
N PRO A 118 -5.29 -21.25 0.70
CA PRO A 118 -4.25 -21.94 -0.04
C PRO A 118 -3.20 -20.95 -0.57
N VAL A 119 -1.93 -21.29 -0.35
CA VAL A 119 -0.77 -20.56 -0.87
C VAL A 119 -0.37 -21.12 -2.23
N VAL A 120 -0.19 -20.24 -3.20
CA VAL A 120 0.45 -20.52 -4.49
C VAL A 120 1.84 -19.90 -4.45
N LEU A 121 2.88 -20.73 -4.54
CA LEU A 121 4.26 -20.28 -4.43
C LEU A 121 4.82 -19.89 -5.82
N VAL A 122 5.19 -18.63 -6.00
CA VAL A 122 5.89 -18.14 -7.19
C VAL A 122 7.39 -18.41 -7.04
N VAL A 123 7.95 -19.22 -7.93
CA VAL A 123 9.36 -19.63 -7.86
C VAL A 123 10.11 -19.13 -9.10
N ASP A 124 11.18 -18.36 -8.89
CA ASP A 124 12.11 -18.03 -9.97
C ASP A 124 12.90 -19.28 -10.37
N ALA A 125 12.62 -19.78 -11.56
CA ALA A 125 13.26 -20.96 -12.13
C ALA A 125 14.43 -20.62 -13.07
N ALA A 126 14.82 -19.34 -13.22
CA ALA A 126 15.76 -18.89 -14.26
C ALA A 126 17.10 -19.66 -14.31
N ALA A 127 17.58 -20.15 -13.17
CA ALA A 127 18.81 -20.94 -13.03
C ALA A 127 18.57 -22.27 -12.28
N GLN A 128 17.34 -22.79 -12.31
CA GLN A 128 16.98 -24.03 -11.62
C GLN A 128 16.73 -25.18 -12.61
N GLY A 129 16.53 -26.37 -12.05
CA GLY A 129 16.13 -27.59 -12.74
C GLY A 129 15.46 -28.47 -11.70
N ARG A 130 15.90 -29.73 -11.54
CA ARG A 130 15.36 -30.63 -10.50
C ARG A 130 15.44 -30.06 -9.06
N SER A 131 16.39 -29.17 -8.77
CA SER A 131 16.51 -28.49 -7.47
C SER A 131 15.26 -27.68 -7.05
N VAL A 132 14.39 -27.32 -8.00
CA VAL A 132 13.10 -26.68 -7.70
C VAL A 132 12.26 -27.55 -6.77
N ALA A 133 12.32 -28.88 -6.91
CA ALA A 133 11.61 -29.82 -6.07
C ALA A 133 12.10 -29.78 -4.61
N ALA A 134 13.42 -29.74 -4.39
CA ALA A 134 13.97 -29.66 -3.03
C ALA A 134 13.54 -28.37 -2.32
N LEU A 135 13.56 -27.25 -3.03
CA LEU A 135 13.09 -25.96 -2.52
C LEU A 135 11.58 -25.97 -2.24
N VAL A 136 10.75 -26.40 -3.19
CA VAL A 136 9.29 -26.45 -3.04
C VAL A 136 8.87 -27.43 -1.95
N HIS A 137 9.51 -28.59 -1.86
CA HIS A 137 9.30 -29.54 -0.76
C HIS A 137 9.64 -28.90 0.58
N GLY A 138 10.81 -28.26 0.71
CA GLY A 138 11.21 -27.55 1.92
C GLY A 138 10.16 -26.54 2.38
N PHE A 139 9.73 -25.66 1.49
CA PHE A 139 8.66 -24.67 1.79
C PHE A 139 7.31 -25.34 2.10
N ARG A 140 6.96 -26.47 1.47
CA ARG A 140 5.71 -27.19 1.73
C ARG A 140 5.70 -27.91 3.09
N THR A 141 6.85 -28.35 3.59
CA THR A 141 6.95 -29.13 4.84
C THR A 141 7.46 -28.34 6.04
N TYR A 142 7.85 -27.07 5.86
CA TYR A 142 8.45 -26.26 6.92
C TYR A 142 7.45 -25.91 8.04
N GLU A 143 6.26 -25.42 7.70
CA GLU A 143 5.23 -25.03 8.66
C GLU A 143 3.92 -25.80 8.38
N PRO A 144 3.53 -26.78 9.22
CA PRO A 144 2.37 -27.64 8.98
C PRO A 144 1.01 -26.93 8.88
N THR A 145 0.87 -25.72 9.42
CA THR A 145 -0.37 -24.92 9.32
C THR A 145 -0.54 -24.21 7.97
N VAL A 146 0.52 -24.10 7.17
CA VAL A 146 0.47 -23.44 5.86
C VAL A 146 0.14 -24.44 4.76
N TRP A 147 -1.02 -24.24 4.12
CA TRP A 147 -1.43 -25.05 2.97
C TRP A 147 -0.80 -24.52 1.68
N LEU A 148 0.36 -25.06 1.29
CA LEU A 148 0.93 -24.85 -0.04
C LEU A 148 0.15 -25.70 -1.07
N GLY A 149 -0.72 -25.05 -1.85
CA GLY A 149 -1.61 -25.70 -2.83
C GLY A 149 -0.95 -26.00 -4.19
N GLY A 150 0.16 -25.33 -4.51
CA GLY A 150 0.99 -25.59 -5.69
C GLY A 150 1.88 -24.40 -6.03
N VAL A 151 2.42 -24.39 -7.26
CA VAL A 151 3.42 -23.40 -7.69
C VAL A 151 3.10 -22.76 -9.04
N ILE A 152 3.63 -21.56 -9.25
CA ILE A 152 3.78 -20.92 -10.57
C ILE A 152 5.28 -20.75 -10.81
N LEU A 153 5.76 -21.26 -11.93
CA LEU A 153 7.17 -21.17 -12.32
C LEU A 153 7.40 -19.87 -13.08
N ASN A 154 8.35 -19.05 -12.64
CA ASN A 154 8.67 -17.77 -13.27
C ASN A 154 10.03 -17.82 -13.98
N ARG A 155 10.22 -16.95 -14.98
CA ARG A 155 11.46 -16.77 -15.77
C ARG A 155 11.99 -18.05 -16.44
N VAL A 156 11.08 -18.96 -16.79
CA VAL A 156 11.38 -20.25 -17.45
C VAL A 156 12.03 -20.01 -18.81
N GLY A 157 13.02 -20.83 -19.15
CA GLY A 157 13.92 -20.58 -20.29
C GLY A 157 13.43 -21.11 -21.64
N SER A 158 12.72 -22.24 -21.64
CA SER A 158 12.24 -22.94 -22.85
C SER A 158 11.25 -24.05 -22.47
N ASP A 159 10.57 -24.63 -23.45
CA ASP A 159 9.61 -25.74 -23.25
C ASP A 159 10.29 -26.97 -22.60
N ARG A 160 11.52 -27.31 -23.03
CA ARG A 160 12.31 -28.37 -22.41
C ARG A 160 12.66 -28.07 -20.95
N HIS A 161 12.96 -26.81 -20.63
CA HIS A 161 13.22 -26.40 -19.25
C HIS A 161 11.94 -26.51 -18.41
N GLU A 162 10.79 -26.07 -18.95
CA GLU A 162 9.50 -26.24 -18.29
C GLU A 162 9.19 -27.70 -17.96
N GLN A 163 9.38 -28.62 -18.92
CA GLN A 163 9.15 -30.05 -18.72
C GLN A 163 9.96 -30.60 -17.53
N ILE A 164 11.26 -30.27 -17.45
CA ILE A 164 12.14 -30.69 -16.35
C ILE A 164 11.65 -30.15 -14.99
N LEU A 165 11.15 -28.89 -14.95
CA LEU A 165 10.62 -28.30 -13.73
C LEU A 165 9.28 -28.93 -13.31
N ARG A 166 8.41 -29.26 -14.28
CA ARG A 166 7.13 -29.94 -14.03
C ARG A 166 7.33 -31.36 -13.52
N GLU A 167 8.19 -32.15 -14.15
CA GLU A 167 8.59 -33.49 -13.70
C GLU A 167 9.12 -33.44 -12.25
N ALA A 168 10.02 -32.49 -11.95
CA ALA A 168 10.57 -32.33 -10.61
C ALA A 168 9.50 -31.97 -9.55
N CYS A 169 8.53 -31.11 -9.88
CA CYS A 169 7.40 -30.81 -8.98
C CYS A 169 6.43 -32.00 -8.85
N GLU A 170 6.28 -32.82 -9.88
CA GLU A 170 5.47 -34.04 -9.86
C GLU A 170 6.08 -35.15 -8.98
N GLU A 171 7.42 -35.31 -8.97
CA GLU A 171 8.14 -36.23 -8.05
C GLU A 171 7.77 -36.02 -6.58
N ILE A 172 7.48 -34.77 -6.18
CA ILE A 172 7.06 -34.40 -4.82
C ILE A 172 5.55 -34.17 -4.69
N GLY A 173 4.76 -34.58 -5.69
CA GLY A 173 3.31 -34.46 -5.72
C GLY A 173 2.80 -33.03 -5.54
N THR A 174 3.46 -32.02 -6.13
CA THR A 174 3.08 -30.60 -6.02
C THR A 174 2.59 -30.06 -7.37
N PRO A 175 1.33 -29.57 -7.48
CA PRO A 175 0.81 -29.05 -8.73
C PRO A 175 1.56 -27.83 -9.26
N VAL A 176 1.82 -27.80 -10.57
CA VAL A 176 2.30 -26.61 -11.30
C VAL A 176 1.13 -25.99 -12.06
N PHE A 177 0.67 -24.83 -11.61
CA PHE A 177 -0.46 -24.11 -12.22
C PHE A 177 -0.08 -23.32 -13.47
N GLY A 178 1.19 -22.96 -13.63
CA GLY A 178 1.63 -22.16 -14.77
C GLY A 178 3.15 -22.02 -14.87
N ALA A 179 3.60 -21.56 -16.03
CA ALA A 179 5.01 -21.34 -16.34
C ALA A 179 5.17 -20.10 -17.25
N LEU A 180 5.82 -19.06 -16.74
CA LEU A 180 6.01 -17.80 -17.44
C LEU A 180 7.42 -17.77 -18.05
N ARG A 181 7.56 -17.44 -19.35
CA ARG A 181 8.90 -17.38 -19.97
C ARG A 181 9.63 -16.13 -19.49
N ARG A 182 10.97 -16.19 -19.53
CA ARG A 182 11.83 -15.04 -19.20
C ARG A 182 11.56 -13.78 -20.04
N ARG A 183 11.01 -13.92 -21.26
CA ARG A 183 10.68 -12.80 -22.15
C ARG A 183 9.30 -12.19 -21.87
N ASP A 184 8.40 -12.96 -21.28
CA ASP A 184 7.03 -12.55 -20.97
C ASP A 184 6.96 -11.78 -19.64
N ALA A 185 8.07 -11.78 -18.88
CA ALA A 185 8.27 -10.90 -17.73
C ALA A 185 8.26 -9.44 -18.19
N ILE A 186 7.07 -8.83 -18.13
CA ILE A 186 6.84 -7.44 -18.53
C ILE A 186 7.75 -6.50 -17.75
N ARG A 187 8.41 -5.63 -18.51
CA ARG A 187 9.19 -4.52 -17.96
C ARG A 187 8.21 -3.49 -17.39
N THR A 188 7.85 -3.63 -16.12
CA THR A 188 7.27 -2.51 -15.38
C THR A 188 8.23 -1.31 -15.44
N PRO A 189 7.72 -0.08 -15.67
CA PRO A 189 8.58 1.09 -15.75
C PRO A 189 9.29 1.33 -14.40
N SER A 190 10.61 1.19 -14.41
CA SER A 190 11.44 1.34 -13.21
C SER A 190 12.03 2.76 -13.16
N ARG A 191 11.43 3.71 -12.43
CA ARG A 191 12.14 4.92 -12.00
C ARG A 191 11.83 5.21 -10.52
N HIS A 192 12.92 5.34 -9.76
CA HIS A 192 13.03 5.56 -8.32
C HIS A 192 12.24 4.57 -7.44
N LEU A 193 12.97 3.67 -6.75
CA LEU A 193 12.47 2.64 -5.81
C LEU A 193 11.68 1.44 -6.38
N GLY A 194 11.44 1.38 -7.70
CA GLY A 194 11.27 0.10 -8.40
C GLY A 194 9.98 -0.09 -9.21
N LEU A 195 8.95 0.72 -8.95
CA LEU A 195 7.72 0.79 -9.75
C LEU A 195 7.20 2.24 -9.76
N VAL A 196 6.51 2.66 -10.82
CA VAL A 196 5.86 3.98 -10.89
C VAL A 196 4.65 4.01 -9.94
N PRO A 197 4.45 5.08 -9.16
CA PRO A 197 3.23 5.23 -8.36
C PRO A 197 1.98 5.27 -9.25
N VAL A 198 1.12 4.27 -9.12
CA VAL A 198 -0.11 4.12 -9.94
C VAL A 198 -1.14 5.23 -9.73
N ALA A 199 -0.92 6.13 -8.78
CA ALA A 199 -1.75 7.30 -8.53
C ALA A 199 -1.92 8.21 -9.77
N GLU A 200 -0.97 8.20 -10.71
CA GLU A 200 -1.10 8.93 -11.98
C GLU A 200 -2.14 8.30 -12.93
N ARG A 201 -2.55 7.03 -12.71
CA ARG A 201 -3.34 6.22 -13.65
C ARG A 201 -2.88 6.37 -15.10
N SER A 202 -1.57 6.50 -15.31
CA SER A 202 -1.02 6.82 -16.62
C SER A 202 -1.42 5.75 -17.65
N PRO A 203 -1.55 6.10 -18.94
CA PRO A 203 -1.81 5.13 -19.99
C PRO A 203 -0.82 3.95 -19.94
N GLU A 204 0.46 4.22 -19.69
CA GLU A 204 1.53 3.24 -19.59
C GLU A 204 1.35 2.29 -18.39
N ALA A 205 0.88 2.79 -17.24
CA ALA A 205 0.58 1.95 -16.09
C ALA A 205 -0.60 1.01 -16.37
N THR A 206 -1.62 1.49 -17.09
CA THR A 206 -2.79 0.71 -17.51
C THR A 206 -2.40 -0.36 -18.53
N GLU A 207 -1.66 0.00 -19.57
CA GLU A 207 -1.13 -0.92 -20.58
C GLU A 207 -0.22 -2.00 -19.97
N ALA A 208 0.61 -1.65 -18.98
CA ALA A 208 1.45 -2.60 -18.27
C ALA A 208 0.62 -3.62 -17.46
N VAL A 209 -0.47 -3.17 -16.81
CA VAL A 209 -1.40 -4.05 -16.07
C VAL A 209 -2.17 -4.97 -17.02
N GLU A 210 -2.66 -4.46 -18.14
CA GLU A 210 -3.31 -5.29 -19.16
C GLU A 210 -2.37 -6.32 -19.77
N ALA A 211 -1.12 -5.93 -20.05
CA ALA A 211 -0.09 -6.86 -20.51
C ALA A 211 0.13 -7.97 -19.47
N MET A 212 0.20 -7.63 -18.17
CA MET A 212 0.37 -8.62 -17.10
C MET A 212 -0.82 -9.58 -17.04
N GLY A 213 -2.04 -9.07 -17.28
CA GLY A 213 -3.24 -9.88 -17.46
C GLY A 213 -3.12 -10.87 -18.62
N ARG A 214 -2.68 -10.42 -19.80
CA ARG A 214 -2.51 -11.28 -20.99
C ARG A 214 -1.49 -12.40 -20.76
N VAL A 215 -0.30 -12.06 -20.26
CA VAL A 215 0.78 -13.04 -19.98
C VAL A 215 0.32 -14.09 -18.96
N ILE A 216 -0.41 -13.68 -17.92
CA ILE A 216 -0.95 -14.62 -16.93
C ILE A 216 -2.08 -15.48 -17.52
N ALA A 217 -2.95 -14.92 -18.36
CA ALA A 217 -4.03 -15.67 -19.01
C ALA A 217 -3.53 -16.73 -20.02
N GLU A 218 -2.37 -16.50 -20.64
CA GLU A 218 -1.71 -17.44 -21.56
C GLU A 218 -0.84 -18.49 -20.82
N GLY A 219 -0.10 -18.06 -19.79
CA GLY A 219 0.88 -18.91 -19.10
C GLY A 219 0.41 -19.65 -17.85
N VAL A 220 -0.83 -19.42 -17.38
CA VAL A 220 -1.35 -19.96 -16.11
C VAL A 220 -2.78 -20.53 -16.26
N ASP A 221 -3.00 -21.71 -15.69
CA ASP A 221 -4.31 -22.36 -15.60
C ASP A 221 -5.18 -21.67 -14.53
N LEU A 222 -5.89 -20.63 -14.96
CA LEU A 222 -6.78 -19.82 -14.12
C LEU A 222 -7.99 -20.61 -13.61
N ASP A 223 -8.45 -21.64 -14.32
CA ASP A 223 -9.62 -22.41 -13.91
C ASP A 223 -9.26 -23.38 -12.77
N ARG A 224 -8.07 -23.99 -12.81
CA ARG A 224 -7.52 -24.75 -11.68
C ARG A 224 -7.16 -23.88 -10.48
N LEU A 225 -6.65 -22.66 -10.71
CA LEU A 225 -6.40 -21.71 -9.61
C LEU A 225 -7.71 -21.25 -8.95
N LEU A 226 -8.76 -20.95 -9.73
CA LEU A 226 -10.07 -20.61 -9.19
C LEU A 226 -10.72 -21.80 -8.45
N TRP A 227 -10.49 -23.03 -8.90
CA TRP A 227 -10.90 -24.24 -8.18
C TRP A 227 -10.15 -24.39 -6.84
N LEU A 228 -8.82 -24.16 -6.82
CA LEU A 228 -8.04 -24.11 -5.58
C LEU A 228 -8.59 -23.02 -4.64
N ALA A 229 -8.86 -21.82 -5.16
CA ALA A 229 -9.43 -20.72 -4.38
C ALA A 229 -10.78 -21.08 -3.72
N ARG A 230 -11.62 -21.82 -4.44
CA ARG A 230 -12.95 -22.29 -3.98
C ARG A 230 -12.88 -23.43 -2.96
N SER A 231 -11.76 -24.15 -2.86
CA SER A 231 -11.54 -25.16 -1.83
C SER A 231 -11.01 -24.59 -0.51
N ALA A 232 -10.78 -23.27 -0.44
CA ALA A 232 -10.51 -22.56 0.81
C ALA A 232 -11.69 -22.72 1.80
N PRO A 233 -11.49 -23.32 2.99
CA PRO A 233 -12.55 -23.48 3.99
C PRO A 233 -13.17 -22.12 4.39
N PRO A 234 -14.35 -22.06 5.00
CA PRO A 234 -14.89 -20.78 5.43
C PRO A 234 -14.06 -20.14 6.57
N VAL A 235 -13.98 -18.80 6.58
CA VAL A 235 -13.37 -18.02 7.68
C VAL A 235 -14.46 -17.58 8.64
N SER A 236 -14.25 -17.79 9.94
CA SER A 236 -15.15 -17.32 10.99
C SER A 236 -14.70 -15.94 11.48
N ALA A 237 -14.98 -14.91 10.69
CA ALA A 237 -14.81 -13.52 11.08
C ALA A 237 -16.11 -12.74 10.83
N GLU A 238 -16.43 -11.81 11.74
CA GLU A 238 -17.34 -10.72 11.45
C GLU A 238 -16.58 -9.69 10.58
N PRO A 239 -17.14 -9.22 9.46
CA PRO A 239 -16.52 -8.14 8.67
C PRO A 239 -16.29 -6.91 9.55
N TRP A 240 -15.09 -6.32 9.45
CA TRP A 240 -14.83 -5.04 10.08
C TRP A 240 -15.76 -3.97 9.49
N SER A 241 -16.16 -3.01 10.33
CA SER A 241 -17.08 -1.93 9.96
C SER A 241 -16.50 -0.62 10.48
N PRO A 242 -16.29 0.39 9.62
CA PRO A 242 -15.72 1.66 10.06
C PRO A 242 -16.66 2.39 11.03
N SER A 243 -17.97 2.28 10.84
CA SER A 243 -19.00 2.88 11.71
C SER A 243 -18.97 2.30 13.13
N ASP A 244 -18.84 0.98 13.25
CA ASP A 244 -18.77 0.31 14.55
C ASP A 244 -17.41 0.58 15.22
N ALA A 245 -16.33 0.63 14.43
CA ALA A 245 -14.98 0.93 14.91
C ALA A 245 -14.84 2.34 15.51
N VAL A 246 -15.55 3.36 14.98
CA VAL A 246 -15.54 4.74 15.52
C VAL A 246 -16.62 4.99 16.59
N GLY A 247 -17.52 4.03 16.85
CA GLY A 247 -18.62 4.18 17.79
C GLY A 247 -19.78 5.05 17.29
N GLY A 248 -19.96 5.17 15.97
CA GLY A 248 -21.01 5.96 15.32
C GLY A 248 -20.59 7.39 14.93
N ALA A 249 -21.34 7.96 13.99
CA ALA A 249 -21.06 9.26 13.37
C ALA A 249 -21.39 10.46 14.28
N VAL A 250 -20.69 11.59 14.09
CA VAL A 250 -21.13 12.90 14.61
C VAL A 250 -22.29 13.47 13.76
N SER A 251 -23.07 14.37 14.34
CA SER A 251 -24.11 15.13 13.63
C SER A 251 -23.57 16.21 12.69
N GLU A 252 -22.37 16.72 12.95
CA GLU A 252 -21.72 17.75 12.14
C GLU A 252 -20.84 17.11 11.05
N ARG A 253 -20.78 17.75 9.88
CA ARG A 253 -20.05 17.26 8.69
C ARG A 253 -18.93 18.22 8.27
N PRO A 254 -17.84 18.33 9.04
CA PRO A 254 -16.69 19.14 8.64
C PRO A 254 -16.06 18.56 7.37
N VAL A 255 -15.55 19.44 6.50
CA VAL A 255 -14.78 19.00 5.32
C VAL A 255 -13.35 18.70 5.76
N ILE A 256 -12.90 17.47 5.51
CA ILE A 256 -11.51 17.06 5.73
C ILE A 256 -10.84 16.91 4.37
N ALA A 257 -9.87 17.79 4.09
CA ALA A 257 -9.05 17.68 2.91
C ALA A 257 -8.06 16.52 3.06
N VAL A 258 -7.93 15.68 2.04
CA VAL A 258 -6.97 14.57 1.99
C VAL A 258 -6.07 14.77 0.77
N ALA A 259 -4.78 14.99 1.01
CA ALA A 259 -3.80 15.12 -0.07
C ALA A 259 -3.72 13.82 -0.87
N SER A 260 -3.61 13.95 -2.19
CA SER A 260 -3.56 12.86 -3.15
C SER A 260 -2.69 13.25 -4.35
N GLY A 261 -2.85 12.56 -5.50
CA GLY A 261 -1.99 12.78 -6.67
C GLY A 261 -0.60 12.16 -6.53
N ALA A 262 0.28 12.40 -7.51
CA ALA A 262 1.56 11.70 -7.62
C ALA A 262 2.52 11.96 -6.45
N ALA A 263 2.42 13.12 -5.79
CA ALA A 263 3.25 13.45 -4.63
C ALA A 263 2.84 12.72 -3.35
N PHE A 264 1.55 12.41 -3.15
CA PHE A 264 1.01 11.88 -1.90
C PHE A 264 0.15 10.63 -2.16
N THR A 265 0.83 9.52 -2.36
CA THR A 265 0.24 8.25 -2.81
C THR A 265 0.06 7.23 -1.70
N PHE A 266 0.69 7.43 -0.54
CA PHE A 266 0.71 6.45 0.55
C PHE A 266 -0.40 6.75 1.57
N GLY A 267 -1.41 5.89 1.59
CA GLY A 267 -2.45 5.86 2.61
C GLY A 267 -3.24 4.57 2.56
N TYR A 268 -3.82 4.18 3.69
CA TYR A 268 -4.69 3.00 3.78
C TYR A 268 -6.13 3.39 3.40
N ALA A 269 -6.86 2.48 2.72
CA ALA A 269 -8.25 2.73 2.31
C ALA A 269 -9.14 3.04 3.52
N GLU A 270 -8.89 2.32 4.61
CA GLU A 270 -9.57 2.41 5.91
C GLU A 270 -9.45 3.81 6.54
N THR A 271 -8.41 4.60 6.22
CA THR A 271 -8.26 5.98 6.75
C THR A 271 -9.40 6.89 6.27
N VAL A 272 -9.78 6.81 4.98
CA VAL A 272 -10.90 7.59 4.44
C VAL A 272 -12.23 7.06 4.98
N GLU A 273 -12.40 5.74 4.99
CA GLU A 273 -13.62 5.09 5.50
C GLU A 273 -13.89 5.45 6.97
N LEU A 274 -12.84 5.55 7.80
CA LEU A 274 -12.95 5.97 9.20
C LEU A 274 -13.26 7.46 9.38
N LEU A 275 -12.75 8.33 8.50
CA LEU A 275 -13.10 9.76 8.50
C LEU A 275 -14.57 9.97 8.12
N GLU A 276 -15.03 9.33 7.05
CA GLU A 276 -16.43 9.37 6.60
C GLU A 276 -17.37 8.78 7.64
N ALA A 277 -17.03 7.61 8.22
CA ALA A 277 -17.81 7.00 9.29
C ALA A 277 -17.83 7.82 10.58
N SER A 278 -16.77 8.59 10.85
CA SER A 278 -16.75 9.56 11.94
C SER A 278 -17.70 10.74 11.67
N GLY A 279 -18.10 10.99 10.41
CA GLY A 279 -19.05 12.03 10.00
C GLY A 279 -18.48 13.09 9.06
N ALA A 280 -17.19 13.04 8.71
CA ALA A 280 -16.59 14.01 7.81
C ALA A 280 -17.11 13.89 6.37
N THR A 281 -17.11 15.02 5.66
CA THR A 281 -17.09 15.03 4.20
C THR A 281 -15.63 15.01 3.77
N VAL A 282 -15.14 13.89 3.24
CA VAL A 282 -13.75 13.78 2.78
C VAL A 282 -13.62 14.36 1.37
N ALA A 283 -12.75 15.35 1.21
CA ALA A 283 -12.45 15.97 -0.09
C ALA A 283 -11.00 15.69 -0.48
N ARG A 284 -10.77 15.04 -1.62
CA ARG A 284 -9.42 14.81 -2.17
C ARG A 284 -8.98 16.02 -3.00
N PHE A 285 -7.70 16.33 -2.95
CA PHE A 285 -7.04 17.34 -3.77
C PHE A 285 -5.61 16.88 -4.13
N ASP A 286 -5.04 17.39 -5.22
CA ASP A 286 -3.68 17.10 -5.68
C ASP A 286 -2.80 18.34 -5.52
N PRO A 287 -1.86 18.36 -4.56
CA PRO A 287 -0.96 19.50 -4.35
C PRO A 287 -0.07 19.92 -5.53
N LEU A 288 0.04 19.09 -6.57
CA LEU A 288 0.76 19.42 -7.80
C LEU A 288 -0.06 20.25 -8.79
N HIS A 289 -1.39 20.21 -8.68
CA HIS A 289 -2.31 20.74 -9.68
C HIS A 289 -3.35 21.73 -9.10
N ASP A 290 -3.82 21.51 -7.87
CA ASP A 290 -4.83 22.35 -7.23
C ASP A 290 -4.17 23.57 -6.55
N GLU A 291 -4.57 24.78 -6.92
CA GLU A 291 -4.07 26.04 -6.33
C GLU A 291 -4.77 26.43 -5.02
N SER A 292 -5.78 25.67 -4.58
CA SER A 292 -6.52 25.93 -3.34
C SER A 292 -6.91 24.65 -2.61
N LEU A 293 -7.14 24.76 -1.31
CA LEU A 293 -7.80 23.71 -0.54
C LEU A 293 -9.30 23.66 -0.92
N PRO A 294 -9.96 22.49 -0.84
CA PRO A 294 -11.40 22.37 -1.07
C PRO A 294 -12.23 23.31 -0.19
N ASP A 295 -13.35 23.81 -0.73
CA ASP A 295 -14.23 24.75 -0.02
C ASP A 295 -14.69 24.20 1.34
N GLY A 296 -14.61 25.05 2.37
CA GLY A 296 -15.02 24.69 3.73
C GLY A 296 -14.06 23.75 4.47
N THR A 297 -12.85 23.48 3.95
CA THR A 297 -11.82 22.66 4.62
C THR A 297 -11.61 23.10 6.07
N ALA A 298 -11.91 22.20 7.00
CA ALA A 298 -11.81 22.39 8.45
C ALA A 298 -10.73 21.51 9.11
N GLY A 299 -10.08 20.64 8.33
CA GLY A 299 -8.93 19.82 8.74
C GLY A 299 -8.23 19.20 7.53
N LEU A 300 -6.99 18.74 7.69
CA LEU A 300 -6.15 18.23 6.60
C LEU A 300 -5.47 16.91 7.00
N VAL A 301 -5.43 15.95 6.07
CA VAL A 301 -4.61 14.74 6.17
C VAL A 301 -3.65 14.69 4.98
N VAL A 302 -2.36 14.58 5.27
CA VAL A 302 -1.30 14.41 4.27
C VAL A 302 -0.65 13.05 4.52
N GLY A 303 -0.86 12.13 3.58
CA GLY A 303 -0.20 10.82 3.59
C GLY A 303 1.29 10.90 3.26
N GLY A 304 1.93 9.74 3.14
CA GLY A 304 3.27 9.64 2.56
C GLY A 304 3.23 9.68 1.03
N GLY A 305 4.39 9.54 0.42
CA GLY A 305 4.57 9.52 -1.02
C GLY A 305 6.01 9.91 -1.37
N PHE A 306 6.18 10.60 -2.49
CA PHE A 306 7.50 11.01 -3.00
C PHE A 306 7.58 12.52 -3.32
N PRO A 307 7.21 13.43 -2.40
CA PRO A 307 7.24 14.87 -2.62
C PRO A 307 8.64 15.39 -2.99
N GLU A 308 9.72 14.69 -2.65
CA GLU A 308 11.09 15.00 -3.08
C GLU A 308 11.27 14.94 -4.61
N VAL A 309 10.54 14.05 -5.30
CA VAL A 309 10.56 13.94 -6.77
C VAL A 309 9.81 15.12 -7.41
N HIS A 310 8.86 15.71 -6.70
CA HIS A 310 8.00 16.80 -7.16
C HIS A 310 8.28 18.14 -6.45
N ALA A 311 9.42 18.28 -5.78
CA ALA A 311 9.73 19.42 -4.91
C ALA A 311 9.68 20.77 -5.64
N GLU A 312 10.02 20.81 -6.93
CA GLU A 312 9.89 22.03 -7.75
C GLU A 312 8.43 22.47 -7.89
N ALA A 313 7.54 21.56 -8.26
CA ALA A 313 6.12 21.84 -8.49
C ALA A 313 5.40 22.19 -7.17
N LEU A 314 5.64 21.42 -6.11
CA LEU A 314 5.15 21.72 -4.76
C LEU A 314 5.64 23.08 -4.25
N SER A 315 6.90 23.44 -4.57
CA SER A 315 7.47 24.74 -4.23
C SER A 315 6.93 25.89 -5.09
N ALA A 316 6.47 25.63 -6.31
CA ALA A 316 5.89 26.65 -7.19
C ALA A 316 4.44 27.01 -6.80
N ASN A 317 3.69 26.08 -6.21
CA ASN A 317 2.29 26.27 -5.81
C ASN A 317 2.14 27.14 -4.53
N GLU A 318 2.50 28.43 -4.65
CA GLU A 318 2.40 29.40 -3.56
C GLU A 318 0.96 29.66 -3.06
N PRO A 319 -0.09 29.70 -3.91
CA PRO A 319 -1.47 29.82 -3.45
C PRO A 319 -1.88 28.70 -2.48
N LEU A 320 -1.63 27.43 -2.82
CA LEU A 320 -1.95 26.30 -1.96
C LEU A 320 -1.10 26.30 -0.68
N LYS A 321 0.21 26.53 -0.78
CA LYS A 321 1.10 26.62 0.39
C LYS A 321 0.63 27.68 1.38
N LYS A 322 0.14 28.82 0.88
CA LYS A 322 -0.49 29.86 1.71
C LYS A 322 -1.76 29.37 2.40
N ALA A 323 -2.68 28.73 1.66
CA ALA A 323 -3.91 28.18 2.24
C ALA A 323 -3.64 27.15 3.34
N VAL A 324 -2.63 26.28 3.16
CA VAL A 324 -2.20 25.31 4.18
C VAL A 324 -1.62 26.00 5.43
N ARG A 325 -0.84 27.07 5.29
CA ARG A 325 -0.37 27.88 6.43
C ARG A 325 -1.54 28.53 7.19
N GLU A 326 -2.50 29.10 6.47
CA GLU A 326 -3.66 29.76 7.07
C GLU A 326 -4.56 28.75 7.79
N LEU A 327 -4.77 27.56 7.22
CA LEU A 327 -5.44 26.44 7.87
C LEU A 327 -4.73 26.05 9.17
N ALA A 328 -3.41 25.84 9.15
CA ALA A 328 -2.62 25.50 10.34
C ALA A 328 -2.69 26.58 11.43
N ALA A 329 -2.62 27.85 11.03
CA ALA A 329 -2.70 29.00 11.93
C ALA A 329 -4.09 29.15 12.60
N SER A 330 -5.16 28.69 11.96
CA SER A 330 -6.51 28.66 12.56
C SER A 330 -6.67 27.66 13.72
N GLY A 331 -5.70 26.75 13.90
CA GLY A 331 -5.79 25.65 14.86
C GLY A 331 -6.61 24.45 14.36
N ALA A 332 -6.91 24.40 13.06
CA ALA A 332 -7.45 23.21 12.40
C ALA A 332 -6.56 21.97 12.64
N PRO A 333 -7.13 20.77 12.82
CA PRO A 333 -6.35 19.56 12.94
C PRO A 333 -5.65 19.23 11.60
N ILE A 334 -4.35 18.98 11.66
CA ILE A 334 -3.56 18.54 10.52
C ILE A 334 -2.79 17.27 10.90
N ALA A 335 -3.05 16.17 10.20
CA ALA A 335 -2.27 14.94 10.29
C ALA A 335 -1.29 14.87 9.12
N ALA A 336 -0.01 14.64 9.38
CA ALA A 336 0.99 14.40 8.34
C ALA A 336 1.88 13.19 8.68
N GLU A 337 1.85 12.17 7.83
CA GLU A 337 2.60 10.93 8.01
C GLU A 337 3.70 10.79 6.96
N CYS A 338 4.87 10.29 7.38
CA CYS A 338 6.02 10.05 6.51
C CYS A 338 6.39 11.27 5.66
N ALA A 339 6.41 11.14 4.34
CA ALA A 339 6.80 12.22 3.45
C ALA A 339 5.86 13.44 3.50
N GLY A 340 4.62 13.29 3.99
CA GLY A 340 3.72 14.41 4.28
C GLY A 340 4.30 15.41 5.28
N LEU A 341 5.17 14.96 6.20
CA LEU A 341 5.93 15.84 7.10
C LEU A 341 6.77 16.86 6.30
N LEU A 342 7.42 16.41 5.23
CA LEU A 342 8.37 17.20 4.46
C LEU A 342 7.70 18.39 3.78
N TRP A 343 6.47 18.22 3.30
CA TRP A 343 5.69 19.30 2.70
C TRP A 343 5.27 20.36 3.72
N LEU A 344 5.16 20.02 5.01
CA LEU A 344 4.84 20.98 6.08
C LEU A 344 6.06 21.75 6.62
N THR A 345 7.29 21.32 6.32
CA THR A 345 8.53 22.03 6.72
C THR A 345 8.72 23.38 6.00
N LYS A 346 9.75 24.16 6.37
CA LYS A 346 10.14 25.37 5.64
C LYS A 346 10.67 25.07 4.24
N SER A 347 11.44 23.99 4.07
CA SER A 347 12.08 23.64 2.81
C SER A 347 12.34 22.13 2.69
N LEU A 348 12.37 21.64 1.45
CA LEU A 348 12.83 20.30 1.10
C LEU A 348 13.95 20.44 0.06
N ASP A 349 15.17 20.02 0.39
CA ASP A 349 16.37 20.21 -0.44
C ASP A 349 16.55 21.66 -0.92
N GLY A 350 16.26 22.61 -0.03
CA GLY A 350 16.34 24.06 -0.28
C GLY A 350 15.16 24.66 -1.06
N LYS A 351 14.18 23.86 -1.49
CA LYS A 351 12.95 24.33 -2.16
C LYS A 351 11.88 24.73 -1.13
N PRO A 352 11.35 25.97 -1.14
CA PRO A 352 10.35 26.43 -0.16
C PRO A 352 9.05 25.61 -0.14
N MET A 353 8.83 24.91 0.97
CA MET A 353 7.63 24.11 1.26
C MET A 353 6.58 24.95 2.01
N CYS A 354 5.55 24.34 2.62
CA CYS A 354 4.46 25.12 3.24
C CYS A 354 4.95 26.07 4.34
N GLY A 355 5.97 25.71 5.14
CA GLY A 355 6.48 26.53 6.23
C GLY A 355 5.57 26.55 7.47
N VAL A 356 4.84 25.47 7.71
CA VAL A 356 3.99 25.28 8.90
C VAL A 356 4.84 24.88 10.12
N LEU A 357 5.89 24.10 9.89
CA LEU A 357 6.85 23.63 10.88
C LEU A 357 8.16 24.38 10.72
N ASP A 358 8.74 24.85 11.84
CA ASP A 358 10.10 25.40 11.87
C ASP A 358 11.12 24.26 11.84
N ALA A 359 11.32 23.71 10.64
CA ALA A 359 12.29 22.68 10.34
C ALA A 359 12.63 22.70 8.84
N GLU A 360 13.74 22.07 8.47
CA GLU A 360 14.18 21.87 7.09
C GLU A 360 14.31 20.38 6.81
N ALA A 361 13.89 19.95 5.61
CA ALA A 361 13.97 18.58 5.14
C ALA A 361 15.02 18.45 4.02
N GLY A 362 15.60 17.26 3.89
CA GLY A 362 16.49 16.96 2.76
C GLY A 362 16.72 15.48 2.54
N MET A 363 17.15 15.15 1.32
CA MET A 363 17.50 13.80 0.91
C MET A 363 18.81 13.31 1.54
N THR A 364 18.86 12.01 1.84
CA THR A 364 20.03 11.31 2.39
C THR A 364 20.32 10.06 1.56
N PRO A 365 21.56 9.54 1.57
CA PRO A 365 21.89 8.30 0.86
C PRO A 365 21.29 7.04 1.52
N ASN A 366 20.79 7.12 2.75
CA ASN A 366 20.40 5.97 3.56
C ASN A 366 18.89 5.75 3.53
N LEU A 367 18.46 4.51 3.26
CA LEU A 367 17.06 4.12 3.45
C LEU A 367 16.80 3.83 4.93
N THR A 368 15.89 4.57 5.54
CA THR A 368 15.31 4.23 6.85
C THR A 368 14.01 3.49 6.62
N LEU A 369 13.99 2.20 6.94
CA LEU A 369 12.81 1.33 6.83
C LEU A 369 12.54 0.63 8.19
N GLY A 370 11.30 0.19 8.37
CA GLY A 370 10.93 -0.88 9.29
C GLY A 370 9.88 -0.48 10.32
N TYR A 371 9.35 -1.50 10.98
CA TYR A 371 8.32 -1.35 12.02
C TYR A 371 8.83 -0.62 13.27
N ARG A 372 7.91 0.04 13.98
CA ARG A 372 8.17 0.75 15.24
C ARG A 372 7.03 0.47 16.22
N SER A 373 7.39 0.13 17.46
CA SER A 373 6.48 0.21 18.62
C SER A 373 6.71 1.55 19.29
N ALA A 374 5.75 2.47 19.17
CA ALA A 374 5.89 3.86 19.61
C ALA A 374 4.91 4.21 20.73
N VAL A 375 5.25 5.25 21.49
CA VAL A 375 4.38 5.88 22.49
C VAL A 375 4.23 7.35 22.13
N ALA A 376 2.99 7.83 22.11
CA ALA A 376 2.70 9.26 22.00
C ALA A 376 3.17 9.97 23.27
N ILE A 377 4.11 10.91 23.16
CA ILE A 377 4.69 11.65 24.30
C ILE A 377 4.26 13.13 24.34
N SER A 378 3.15 13.44 23.68
CA SER A 378 2.45 14.71 23.77
C SER A 378 0.99 14.55 23.33
N ASP A 379 0.05 15.07 24.11
CA ASP A 379 -1.36 15.11 23.71
C ASP A 379 -1.56 15.97 22.44
N SER A 380 -2.32 15.43 21.49
CA SER A 380 -2.52 15.98 20.15
C SER A 380 -3.96 15.77 19.67
N GLN A 381 -4.37 16.46 18.59
CA GLN A 381 -5.71 16.25 18.01
C GLN A 381 -5.92 14.83 17.45
N LEU A 382 -4.85 14.01 17.29
CA LEU A 382 -4.95 12.61 16.86
C LEU A 382 -5.02 11.65 18.04
N LEU A 383 -4.16 11.84 19.04
CA LEU A 383 -3.91 10.85 20.10
C LEU A 383 -3.63 11.51 21.45
N PRO A 384 -4.16 10.95 22.56
CA PRO A 384 -3.72 11.26 23.92
C PRO A 384 -2.26 10.87 24.16
N GLU A 385 -1.61 11.60 25.06
CA GLU A 385 -0.30 11.21 25.62
C GLU A 385 -0.38 9.83 26.31
N GLY A 386 0.70 9.06 26.23
CA GLY A 386 0.79 7.70 26.75
C GLY A 386 0.20 6.62 25.84
N THR A 387 -0.51 6.99 24.76
CA THR A 387 -1.06 6.02 23.81
C THR A 387 0.05 5.24 23.12
N ARG A 388 -0.03 3.91 23.15
CA ARG A 388 0.91 3.01 22.48
C ARG A 388 0.36 2.63 21.11
N VAL A 389 1.22 2.67 20.09
CA VAL A 389 0.86 2.37 18.71
C VAL A 389 1.91 1.47 18.06
N HIS A 390 1.47 0.70 17.07
CA HIS A 390 2.34 0.05 16.11
C HIS A 390 2.28 0.82 14.79
N GLY A 391 3.45 1.15 14.26
CA GLY A 391 3.60 1.88 13.01
C GLY A 391 4.80 1.37 12.22
N HIS A 392 5.10 2.01 11.11
CA HIS A 392 6.34 1.78 10.37
C HIS A 392 6.91 3.09 9.85
N VAL A 393 8.17 3.08 9.42
CA VAL A 393 8.80 4.20 8.71
C VAL A 393 9.37 3.69 7.39
N PHE A 394 9.33 4.52 6.35
CA PHE A 394 9.93 4.23 5.04
C PHE A 394 10.31 5.55 4.35
N HIS A 395 11.57 5.98 4.47
CA HIS A 395 12.04 7.24 3.89
C HIS A 395 13.55 7.22 3.61
N ARG A 396 13.98 8.02 2.62
CA ARG A 396 15.40 8.37 2.39
C ARG A 396 15.75 9.79 2.83
N THR A 397 14.81 10.51 3.43
CA THR A 397 14.97 11.89 3.85
C THR A 397 15.27 12.01 5.35
N GLN A 398 15.73 13.19 5.77
CA GLN A 398 15.82 13.59 7.18
C GLN A 398 15.15 14.95 7.37
N VAL A 399 14.74 15.26 8.61
CA VAL A 399 14.24 16.58 9.02
C VAL A 399 15.09 17.08 10.19
N GLU A 400 15.53 18.33 10.13
CA GLU A 400 16.25 19.03 11.19
C GLU A 400 15.47 20.29 11.61
N PRO A 401 15.13 20.47 12.91
CA PRO A 401 15.31 19.51 14.00
C PRO A 401 14.45 18.25 13.83
N ARG A 402 14.94 17.11 14.33
CA ARG A 402 14.23 15.81 14.32
C ARG A 402 12.84 15.85 14.99
N ALA A 403 12.63 16.79 15.91
CA ALA A 403 11.38 16.99 16.61
C ALA A 403 11.18 18.47 16.97
N GLY A 404 9.93 18.89 17.11
CA GLY A 404 9.56 20.21 17.64
C GLY A 404 9.69 20.28 19.17
N ALA A 405 9.36 21.45 19.74
CA ALA A 405 9.34 21.66 21.20
C ALA A 405 8.41 20.68 21.96
N ARG A 406 7.44 20.08 21.27
CA ARG A 406 6.63 18.95 21.71
C ARG A 406 6.78 17.81 20.69
N PRO A 407 7.63 16.80 20.95
CA PRO A 407 7.77 15.66 20.07
C PRO A 407 6.49 14.84 20.02
N ALA A 408 6.19 14.23 18.87
CA ALA A 408 5.03 13.33 18.74
C ALA A 408 5.30 11.98 19.42
N TRP A 409 6.49 11.41 19.20
CA TRP A 409 6.76 10.01 19.47
C TRP A 409 8.05 9.75 20.25
N GLN A 410 8.02 8.69 21.05
CA GLN A 410 9.18 8.00 21.60
C GLN A 410 9.09 6.49 21.29
N TRP A 411 10.19 5.90 20.85
CA TRP A 411 10.36 4.44 20.77
C TRP A 411 11.75 4.02 21.24
N LYS A 412 11.95 2.72 21.49
CA LYS A 412 13.17 2.18 22.10
C LYS A 412 14.42 2.55 21.27
N GLY A 413 15.49 2.95 21.95
CA GLY A 413 16.83 3.11 21.35
C GLY A 413 17.02 4.31 20.41
N ARG A 414 16.05 5.23 20.30
CA ARG A 414 16.14 6.41 19.43
C ARG A 414 15.72 7.69 20.18
N PRO A 415 16.24 8.87 19.81
CA PRO A 415 15.72 10.13 20.32
C PRO A 415 14.25 10.35 19.91
N PRO A 416 13.49 11.18 20.66
CA PRO A 416 12.16 11.64 20.28
C PRO A 416 12.07 12.10 18.82
N GLU A 417 10.89 12.01 18.23
CA GLU A 417 10.65 12.39 16.84
C GLU A 417 9.30 13.08 16.64
N GLY A 418 9.22 13.92 15.60
CA GLY A 418 7.98 14.51 15.12
C GLY A 418 7.57 15.78 15.85
N PHE A 419 6.41 16.31 15.48
CA PHE A 419 5.99 17.66 15.81
C PHE A 419 4.52 17.64 16.24
N VAL A 420 4.23 18.17 17.44
CA VAL A 420 2.88 18.50 17.89
C VAL A 420 2.79 20.00 18.15
N GLN A 421 2.16 20.76 17.25
CA GLN A 421 2.10 22.23 17.30
C GLN A 421 0.72 22.73 16.91
N GLY A 422 0.01 23.38 17.83
CA GLY A 422 -1.37 23.83 17.60
C GLY A 422 -2.29 22.65 17.29
N GLY A 423 -2.88 22.64 16.09
CA GLY A 423 -3.65 21.50 15.57
C GLY A 423 -2.83 20.46 14.81
N VAL A 424 -1.54 20.71 14.55
CA VAL A 424 -0.67 19.86 13.72
C VAL A 424 -0.08 18.70 14.53
N HIS A 425 -0.15 17.49 13.97
CA HIS A 425 0.62 16.31 14.36
C HIS A 425 1.33 15.80 13.09
N ALA A 426 2.67 15.84 13.08
CA ALA A 426 3.47 15.46 11.92
C ALA A 426 4.70 14.61 12.30
N SER A 427 4.98 13.50 11.61
CA SER A 427 6.12 12.62 11.89
C SER A 427 6.45 11.67 10.75
N TYR A 428 7.61 10.98 10.78
CA TYR A 428 7.87 9.92 9.80
C TYR A 428 7.05 8.63 10.02
N LEU A 429 6.40 8.48 11.18
CA LEU A 429 5.68 7.28 11.54
C LEU A 429 4.36 7.18 10.78
N HIS A 430 4.23 6.13 9.97
CA HIS A 430 2.97 5.70 9.35
C HIS A 430 2.14 4.86 10.31
N LEU A 431 0.83 5.10 10.35
CA LEU A 431 -0.13 4.36 11.17
C LEU A 431 -1.25 3.74 10.31
N HIS A 432 -1.66 2.52 10.66
CA HIS A 432 -2.87 1.92 10.08
C HIS A 432 -4.07 2.23 10.97
N TRP A 433 -4.89 3.23 10.60
CA TRP A 433 -5.87 3.81 11.51
C TRP A 433 -6.97 2.83 11.98
N ALA A 434 -7.20 1.72 11.27
CA ALA A 434 -8.07 0.63 11.76
C ALA A 434 -7.61 0.01 13.10
N ALA A 435 -6.32 0.11 13.45
CA ALA A 435 -5.79 -0.29 14.76
C ALA A 435 -6.17 0.70 15.89
N HIS A 436 -6.39 1.96 15.53
CA HIS A 436 -6.64 3.08 16.44
C HIS A 436 -7.73 4.01 15.86
N PRO A 437 -8.98 3.52 15.68
CA PRO A 437 -10.04 4.25 14.96
C PRO A 437 -10.41 5.60 15.62
N GLY A 438 -10.10 5.75 16.91
CA GLY A 438 -10.21 7.02 17.63
C GLY A 438 -9.38 8.18 17.04
N ILE A 439 -8.37 7.92 16.21
CA ILE A 439 -7.61 8.95 15.49
C ILE A 439 -8.53 9.74 14.55
N ALA A 440 -9.28 9.03 13.69
CA ALA A 440 -10.23 9.66 12.78
C ALA A 440 -11.30 10.43 13.55
N ARG A 441 -11.86 9.80 14.59
CA ARG A 441 -12.89 10.42 15.43
C ARG A 441 -12.42 11.72 16.06
N ARG A 442 -11.24 11.74 16.69
CA ARG A 442 -10.67 12.94 17.34
C ARG A 442 -10.35 14.04 16.32
N LEU A 443 -9.85 13.68 15.13
CA LEU A 443 -9.61 14.63 14.04
C LEU A 443 -10.92 15.29 13.57
N VAL A 444 -11.97 14.50 13.32
CA VAL A 444 -13.27 15.02 12.88
C VAL A 444 -13.93 15.88 13.96
N ASP A 445 -13.92 15.43 15.22
CA ASP A 445 -14.42 16.23 16.36
C ASP A 445 -13.62 17.55 16.53
N ALA A 446 -12.32 17.56 16.20
CA ALA A 446 -11.48 18.76 16.25
C ALA A 446 -11.78 19.74 15.12
N ALA A 447 -12.00 19.24 13.90
CA ALA A 447 -12.37 20.04 12.74
C ALA A 447 -13.76 20.70 12.93
N ALA A 448 -14.74 19.92 13.43
CA ALA A 448 -16.06 20.42 13.83
C ALA A 448 -15.97 21.60 14.82
N ARG A 449 -15.18 21.43 15.90
CA ARG A 449 -14.91 22.51 16.88
C ARG A 449 -14.25 23.75 16.28
N VAL A 450 -13.45 23.61 15.22
CA VAL A 450 -12.82 24.76 14.53
C VAL A 450 -13.84 25.46 13.65
N GLN A 451 -14.60 24.70 12.85
CA GLN A 451 -15.67 25.21 11.99
C GLN A 451 -16.76 25.97 12.78
N ALA A 452 -17.16 25.44 13.94
CA ALA A 452 -18.13 26.09 14.83
C ALA A 452 -17.63 27.43 15.41
N ARG A 453 -16.30 27.64 15.49
CA ARG A 453 -15.70 28.92 15.95
C ARG A 453 -15.48 29.93 14.82
N THR A 454 -15.36 29.46 13.57
CA THR A 454 -15.15 30.32 12.39
C THR A 454 -16.44 30.67 11.66
N ALA A 455 -17.54 29.95 11.93
CA ALA A 455 -18.86 30.31 11.45
C ALA A 455 -19.25 31.74 11.91
N PRO A 456 -19.74 32.61 11.01
CA PRO A 456 -20.17 33.95 11.39
C PRO A 456 -21.35 33.87 12.36
N ALA A 457 -21.28 34.65 13.45
CA ALA A 457 -22.33 34.71 14.46
C ALA A 457 -23.60 35.40 13.90
N GLY A 458 -24.45 34.63 13.22
CA GLY A 458 -25.70 35.12 12.62
C GLY A 458 -26.78 34.06 12.61
N GLY A 459 -27.80 34.22 13.48
CA GLY A 459 -29.07 33.49 13.31
C GLY A 459 -29.79 32.96 14.56
N SER A 460 -29.22 33.01 15.76
CA SER A 460 -29.92 32.54 16.99
C SER A 460 -30.41 33.69 17.88
N ALA A 461 -31.30 34.53 17.33
CA ALA A 461 -31.98 35.60 18.07
C ALA A 461 -33.37 35.94 17.48
N ALA A 462 -34.11 34.94 16.98
CA ALA A 462 -35.45 35.15 16.41
C ALA A 462 -36.39 33.90 16.44
N LEU A 463 -36.24 33.00 17.41
CA LEU A 463 -37.20 31.88 17.66
C LEU A 463 -37.42 31.67 19.17
N ALA A 464 -37.75 32.76 19.88
CA ALA A 464 -38.10 32.74 21.29
C ALA A 464 -39.18 33.79 21.62
N ALA A 465 -40.19 33.90 20.75
CA ALA A 465 -41.32 34.83 20.92
C ALA A 465 -42.56 34.41 20.11
N ASP A 466 -43.04 33.17 20.29
CA ASP A 466 -44.49 32.91 20.24
C ASP A 466 -44.85 31.55 20.87
N ASN A 467 -45.52 31.62 22.02
CA ASN A 467 -46.52 30.68 22.59
C ASN A 467 -46.51 30.77 24.12
N ALA A 468 -47.31 31.70 24.64
CA ALA A 468 -47.71 31.73 26.04
C ALA A 468 -49.24 31.90 26.10
N HIS A 469 -49.91 31.06 26.92
CA HIS A 469 -51.37 30.78 27.07
C HIS A 469 -51.68 29.35 26.58
N THR A 470 -52.25 28.41 27.36
CA THR A 470 -52.94 28.50 28.67
C THR A 470 -52.76 27.20 29.51
N ALA A 471 -53.03 27.31 30.82
CA ALA A 471 -53.04 26.25 31.85
C ALA A 471 -54.02 25.08 31.53
N VAL A 472 -54.02 23.93 32.22
CA VAL A 472 -53.67 23.51 33.61
C VAL A 472 -53.06 22.07 33.55
N ASP A 473 -52.54 21.35 34.57
CA ASP A 473 -52.63 21.38 36.05
C ASP A 473 -51.42 20.64 36.74
N SER A 474 -51.49 20.40 38.05
CA SER A 474 -50.57 19.64 38.94
C SER A 474 -51.11 18.21 39.27
N PRO A 475 -50.42 17.29 40.00
CA PRO A 475 -49.31 17.51 40.95
C PRO A 475 -48.13 16.49 41.04
N GLU A 476 -47.04 16.92 41.67
CA GLU A 476 -46.01 16.11 42.37
C GLU A 476 -46.40 15.92 43.87
N PRO A 477 -45.58 15.35 44.79
CA PRO A 477 -44.33 14.58 44.67
C PRO A 477 -44.33 13.26 45.49
N GLU A 478 -43.28 12.41 45.36
CA GLU A 478 -42.72 11.67 46.51
C GLU A 478 -41.19 11.43 46.37
N THR A 479 -40.46 11.66 47.46
CA THR A 479 -39.10 11.16 47.79
C THR A 479 -39.16 10.70 49.25
N PRO A 480 -38.47 9.62 49.68
CA PRO A 480 -37.00 9.59 49.91
C PRO A 480 -36.39 8.19 49.53
N THR A 481 -35.12 7.80 49.74
CA THR A 481 -34.16 7.99 50.85
C THR A 481 -32.73 7.60 50.41
N ALA A 482 -31.70 7.97 51.19
CA ALA A 482 -30.27 7.74 50.91
C ALA A 482 -29.65 6.54 51.67
N VAL A 483 -28.30 6.48 51.66
CA VAL A 483 -27.38 5.60 52.44
C VAL A 483 -27.34 4.14 51.90
N VAL A 484 -26.20 3.43 51.70
CA VAL A 484 -24.95 3.30 52.48
C VAL A 484 -23.72 3.00 51.58
N ARG A 485 -22.53 3.51 51.95
CA ARG A 485 -21.21 2.95 51.54
C ARG A 485 -20.65 2.09 52.67
N PRO A 486 -19.87 1.03 52.35
CA PRO A 486 -18.60 0.84 53.06
C PRO A 486 -17.43 0.49 52.13
N GLY A 487 -16.22 0.83 52.56
CA GLY A 487 -14.98 0.22 52.08
C GLY A 487 -14.33 -0.58 53.21
N ASP A 488 -13.37 -1.44 52.86
CA ASP A 488 -12.00 -1.48 53.43
C ASP A 488 -11.38 -2.90 53.45
N ALA A 489 -10.10 -2.92 53.05
CA ALA A 489 -8.99 -3.79 53.45
C ALA A 489 -9.01 -5.35 53.32
N VAL A 490 -7.92 -5.79 52.67
CA VAL A 490 -7.23 -7.11 52.53
C VAL A 490 -7.17 -7.99 53.81
N PRO A 491 -6.92 -9.32 53.69
CA PRO A 491 -5.52 -9.82 53.72
C PRO A 491 -5.20 -10.99 52.74
N GLU A 492 -3.96 -11.49 52.82
CA GLU A 492 -3.23 -12.30 51.82
C GLU A 492 -3.36 -13.86 51.94
N SER A 493 -2.63 -14.56 51.05
CA SER A 493 -2.20 -15.98 51.07
C SER A 493 -3.23 -17.09 50.77
N ASP A 494 -3.00 -17.88 49.71
CA ASP A 494 -2.15 -19.08 49.81
C ASP A 494 -1.78 -19.71 48.44
N THR A 495 -0.66 -20.44 48.39
CA THR A 495 -0.15 -21.11 47.17
C THR A 495 -0.33 -22.64 47.26
N PRO A 496 -0.60 -23.38 46.16
CA PRO A 496 -0.40 -24.83 46.12
C PRO A 496 0.92 -25.21 45.43
N THR A 497 1.76 -25.94 46.18
CA THR A 497 3.08 -26.45 45.79
C THR A 497 3.00 -27.58 44.76
N ALA A 498 3.90 -27.58 43.76
CA ALA A 498 4.20 -28.76 42.94
C ALA A 498 5.60 -29.30 43.27
N VAL A 499 5.71 -30.62 43.43
CA VAL A 499 6.90 -31.30 43.97
C VAL A 499 7.92 -31.61 42.87
N VAL A 500 9.19 -31.25 43.09
CA VAL A 500 10.35 -31.66 42.26
C VAL A 500 11.27 -32.56 43.09
N ARG A 501 11.83 -33.62 42.48
CA ARG A 501 12.90 -34.47 43.06
C ARG A 501 14.28 -34.11 42.49
N PRO A 502 15.39 -34.34 43.22
CA PRO A 502 16.65 -33.61 43.02
C PRO A 502 17.78 -34.42 42.33
N GLY A 503 18.84 -33.70 41.95
CA GLY A 503 20.14 -34.21 41.48
C GLY A 503 20.45 -33.79 40.03
N ASN A 504 21.59 -33.19 39.68
CA ASN A 504 22.83 -32.91 40.42
C ASN A 504 23.34 -31.49 40.13
N ALA A 505 24.12 -30.94 41.07
CA ALA A 505 24.84 -29.67 40.88
C ALA A 505 26.19 -29.89 40.19
N VAL A 506 26.55 -28.96 39.31
CA VAL A 506 27.95 -28.57 39.05
C VAL A 506 27.95 -27.04 39.06
N ALA A 507 28.81 -26.45 39.88
CA ALA A 507 29.06 -25.02 39.87
C ALA A 507 30.23 -24.73 38.93
N GLU A 508 30.16 -23.64 38.17
CA GLU A 508 31.18 -22.57 38.21
C GLU A 508 30.74 -21.36 37.37
N SER A 509 31.46 -20.25 37.56
CA SER A 509 31.14 -18.92 37.04
C SER A 509 31.45 -18.75 35.56
N GLU A 510 30.63 -17.97 34.85
CA GLU A 510 31.06 -16.75 34.13
C GLU A 510 29.86 -16.01 33.51
N THR A 511 29.90 -14.68 33.50
CA THR A 511 28.88 -13.82 32.85
C THR A 511 29.20 -13.59 31.37
N PRO A 512 28.29 -13.87 30.42
CA PRO A 512 28.46 -13.47 29.03
C PRO A 512 27.53 -12.31 28.62
N THR A 513 28.12 -11.12 28.51
CA THR A 513 28.08 -10.25 27.31
C THR A 513 26.84 -10.30 26.39
N ALA A 514 25.63 -10.09 26.91
CA ALA A 514 24.40 -10.01 26.10
C ALA A 514 24.28 -8.73 25.23
N VAL A 515 25.14 -7.72 25.44
CA VAL A 515 25.02 -6.39 24.83
C VAL A 515 25.62 -6.31 23.41
N VAL A 516 26.57 -7.18 23.07
CA VAL A 516 27.34 -7.08 21.81
C VAL A 516 26.65 -7.79 20.62
N VAL A 517 25.72 -8.71 20.88
CA VAL A 517 25.04 -9.47 19.81
C VAL A 517 23.93 -8.67 19.12
N GLY A 518 23.21 -7.80 19.85
CA GLY A 518 22.16 -6.95 19.28
C GLY A 518 22.68 -5.99 18.21
N ASP A 519 23.73 -5.23 18.54
CA ASP A 519 24.42 -4.32 17.63
C ASP A 519 25.00 -5.02 16.38
N ALA A 520 25.40 -6.29 16.50
CA ALA A 520 25.95 -7.06 15.39
C ALA A 520 24.86 -7.55 14.43
N VAL A 521 23.68 -7.91 14.96
CA VAL A 521 22.50 -8.29 14.16
C VAL A 521 21.90 -7.08 13.47
N GLU A 522 21.68 -5.96 14.17
CA GLU A 522 21.17 -4.72 13.54
C GLU A 522 22.11 -4.18 12.44
N ARG A 523 23.43 -4.40 12.56
CA ARG A 523 24.39 -4.09 11.48
C ARG A 523 24.31 -5.07 10.33
N ALA A 524 24.17 -6.37 10.57
CA ALA A 524 23.97 -7.35 9.50
C ALA A 524 22.66 -7.12 8.73
N ASP A 525 21.59 -6.72 9.42
CA ASP A 525 20.32 -6.32 8.80
C ASP A 525 20.48 -5.07 7.93
N ALA A 526 21.18 -4.05 8.43
CA ALA A 526 21.52 -2.86 7.67
C ALA A 526 22.41 -3.18 6.47
N ASP A 527 23.40 -4.07 6.61
CA ASP A 527 24.33 -4.48 5.55
C ASP A 527 23.63 -5.32 4.47
N ALA A 528 22.67 -6.19 4.84
CA ALA A 528 21.88 -6.98 3.88
C ALA A 528 20.86 -6.12 3.11
N ALA A 529 20.14 -5.23 3.81
CA ALA A 529 19.24 -4.28 3.17
C ALA A 529 19.99 -3.25 2.30
N ALA A 530 21.18 -2.80 2.76
CA ALA A 530 22.07 -1.97 1.96
C ALA A 530 22.65 -2.75 0.77
N ALA A 531 22.98 -4.04 0.90
CA ALA A 531 23.45 -4.86 -0.21
C ALA A 531 22.36 -5.00 -1.31
N GLN A 532 21.09 -5.19 -0.93
CA GLN A 532 19.98 -5.17 -1.87
C GLN A 532 19.83 -3.79 -2.53
N ALA A 533 19.72 -2.71 -1.73
CA ALA A 533 19.56 -1.36 -2.26
C ALA A 533 20.73 -0.90 -3.14
N ARG A 534 21.95 -1.38 -2.86
CA ARG A 534 23.17 -1.11 -3.63
C ARG A 534 23.22 -1.94 -4.91
N ALA A 535 22.82 -3.22 -4.89
CA ALA A 535 22.67 -4.01 -6.11
C ALA A 535 21.60 -3.43 -7.05
N GLU A 536 20.49 -2.93 -6.52
CA GLU A 536 19.45 -2.24 -7.28
C GLU A 536 19.93 -0.89 -7.84
N ALA A 537 20.67 -0.11 -7.05
CA ALA A 537 21.26 1.16 -7.49
C ALA A 537 22.37 0.97 -8.55
N ASP A 538 23.26 -0.01 -8.37
CA ASP A 538 24.33 -0.34 -9.31
C ASP A 538 23.75 -0.86 -10.64
N ALA A 539 22.69 -1.68 -10.59
CA ALA A 539 21.96 -2.11 -11.78
C ALA A 539 21.28 -0.94 -12.51
N ALA A 540 20.68 -0.01 -11.77
CA ALA A 540 20.08 1.21 -12.35
C ALA A 540 21.15 2.13 -12.98
N ALA A 541 22.30 2.30 -12.32
CA ALA A 541 23.41 3.12 -12.81
C ALA A 541 24.08 2.51 -14.05
N ALA A 542 24.26 1.18 -14.10
CA ALA A 542 24.77 0.47 -15.27
C ALA A 542 23.82 0.60 -16.46
N LYS A 543 22.50 0.49 -16.23
CA LYS A 543 21.46 0.71 -17.25
C LYS A 543 21.47 2.14 -17.79
N ALA A 544 21.54 3.14 -16.91
CA ALA A 544 21.59 4.55 -17.31
C ALA A 544 22.83 4.90 -18.15
N ARG A 545 23.99 4.29 -17.85
CA ARG A 545 25.20 4.43 -18.69
C ARG A 545 25.02 3.82 -20.09
N ALA A 546 24.49 2.59 -20.17
CA ALA A 546 24.21 1.95 -21.45
C ALA A 546 23.19 2.73 -22.30
N GLU A 547 22.18 3.34 -21.67
CA GLU A 547 21.21 4.22 -22.35
C GLU A 547 21.87 5.52 -22.85
N ALA A 548 22.78 6.12 -22.08
CA ALA A 548 23.53 7.31 -22.48
C ALA A 548 24.53 7.04 -23.61
N ASP A 549 25.25 5.92 -23.57
CA ASP A 549 26.20 5.50 -24.61
C ASP A 549 25.45 5.24 -25.93
N ALA A 550 24.30 4.55 -25.88
CA ALA A 550 23.46 4.32 -27.06
C ALA A 550 22.85 5.61 -27.64
N ALA A 551 22.54 6.61 -26.81
CA ALA A 551 22.10 7.91 -27.26
C ALA A 551 23.24 8.70 -27.93
N ALA A 552 24.45 8.66 -27.37
CA ALA A 552 25.63 9.29 -27.95
C ALA A 552 26.04 8.65 -29.29
N GLU A 553 25.85 7.34 -29.45
CA GLU A 553 26.12 6.63 -30.70
C GLU A 553 25.11 7.00 -31.81
N ARG A 554 23.81 7.15 -31.46
CA ARG A 554 22.78 7.67 -32.38
C ARG A 554 23.08 9.10 -32.83
N ALA A 555 23.38 10.00 -31.89
CA ALA A 555 23.73 11.38 -32.20
C ALA A 555 24.97 11.49 -33.13
N ARG A 556 25.96 10.61 -32.95
CA ARG A 556 27.11 10.51 -33.86
C ARG A 556 26.71 10.04 -35.26
N ALA A 557 25.86 9.03 -35.37
CA ALA A 557 25.36 8.54 -36.66
C ALA A 557 24.54 9.60 -37.42
N GLU A 558 23.71 10.36 -36.70
CA GLU A 558 22.94 11.47 -37.27
C GLU A 558 23.86 12.64 -37.71
N SER A 559 24.90 12.96 -36.93
CA SER A 559 25.90 13.98 -37.31
C SER A 559 26.84 13.59 -38.46
N ALA A 560 26.79 12.34 -38.92
CA ALA A 560 27.65 11.81 -39.99
C ALA A 560 26.94 11.75 -41.36
N ALA A 561 25.67 12.15 -41.45
CA ALA A 561 24.96 12.26 -42.72
C ALA A 561 25.46 13.48 -43.51
N PRO A 562 25.94 13.34 -44.77
CA PRO A 562 26.46 14.46 -45.53
C PRO A 562 25.34 15.33 -46.14
N ASP A 563 25.43 16.64 -45.92
CA ASP A 563 24.57 17.65 -46.57
C ASP A 563 24.75 17.65 -48.10
N GLY A 564 23.64 17.68 -48.84
CA GLY A 564 23.67 18.03 -50.26
C GLY A 564 22.44 17.64 -51.09
N VAL A 565 21.51 18.60 -51.29
CA VAL A 565 21.39 19.38 -52.54
C VAL A 565 20.01 20.08 -52.60
N SER A 566 20.05 21.36 -52.97
CA SER A 566 18.91 22.25 -53.20
C SER A 566 18.22 22.01 -54.56
N THR A 567 16.91 22.20 -54.61
CA THR A 567 16.22 22.83 -55.77
C THR A 567 15.03 23.68 -55.30
N ALA A 568 14.77 24.78 -56.01
CA ALA A 568 13.79 25.80 -55.67
C ALA A 568 12.39 25.57 -56.29
N GLU A 569 11.40 26.31 -55.80
CA GLU A 569 10.07 26.47 -56.43
C GLU A 569 10.17 27.10 -57.84
N PRO A 570 9.12 26.96 -58.66
CA PRO A 570 8.26 28.13 -58.87
C PRO A 570 6.75 27.84 -58.85
N ALA A 571 5.96 28.90 -58.68
CA ALA A 571 4.49 28.90 -58.66
C ALA A 571 3.86 29.11 -60.06
N ALA A 572 2.58 28.71 -60.24
CA ALA A 572 1.50 29.47 -60.88
C ALA A 572 0.23 28.63 -61.18
N ASP A 573 -0.88 29.00 -60.52
CA ASP A 573 -2.22 29.34 -61.02
C ASP A 573 -2.91 28.72 -62.27
N SER A 574 -4.25 28.74 -62.21
CA SER A 574 -5.28 28.76 -63.28
C SER A 574 -5.65 27.52 -64.13
N ASP A 575 -6.93 27.13 -63.95
CA ASP A 575 -8.01 26.95 -64.95
C ASP A 575 -8.14 25.77 -65.96
N GLU A 576 -9.42 25.34 -66.00
CA GLU A 576 -10.26 24.85 -67.10
C GLU A 576 -10.03 23.52 -67.87
N ASN A 577 -11.01 22.62 -67.64
CA ASN A 577 -11.90 21.97 -68.62
C ASN A 577 -11.47 20.79 -69.53
N ASP A 578 -12.44 19.85 -69.55
CA ASP A 578 -13.02 19.09 -70.66
C ASP A 578 -12.35 17.81 -71.23
N GLU A 579 -13.20 16.77 -71.21
CA GLU A 579 -13.45 15.79 -72.29
C GLU A 579 -12.29 14.85 -72.73
N LYS A 580 -12.52 13.60 -73.19
CA LYS A 580 -13.74 12.80 -73.43
C LYS A 580 -13.38 11.30 -73.46
N GLU A 581 -14.40 10.44 -73.42
CA GLU A 581 -14.53 9.12 -74.09
C GLU A 581 -13.25 8.28 -74.35
N SER A 582 -13.17 7.02 -73.91
CA SER A 582 -14.02 5.97 -74.48
C SER A 582 -13.80 4.60 -73.81
N SER A 583 -14.90 3.87 -73.65
CA SER A 583 -14.96 2.43 -73.37
C SER A 583 -14.99 1.66 -74.73
N PRO A 584 -15.06 0.30 -74.83
CA PRO A 584 -15.16 -0.73 -73.78
C PRO A 584 -14.45 -2.09 -74.04
N ARG A 585 -14.69 -3.07 -73.13
CA ARG A 585 -14.86 -4.54 -73.39
C ARG A 585 -13.56 -5.36 -73.73
N VAL A 586 -13.39 -6.65 -73.41
CA VAL A 586 -14.31 -7.82 -73.22
C VAL A 586 -13.79 -8.85 -72.16
N SER A 587 -14.68 -9.31 -71.27
CA SER A 587 -14.82 -10.65 -70.58
C SER A 587 -13.64 -11.36 -69.86
N ARG A 588 -13.80 -11.81 -68.59
CA ARG A 588 -14.28 -13.15 -68.08
C ARG A 588 -13.33 -14.33 -68.38
N THR A 589 -13.21 -15.40 -67.59
CA THR A 589 -13.96 -16.02 -66.45
C THR A 589 -12.93 -16.54 -65.41
N ASP A 590 -13.09 -16.32 -64.11
CA ASP A 590 -13.86 -17.10 -63.10
C ASP A 590 -13.27 -18.48 -62.71
N ASP A 591 -13.04 -18.58 -61.39
CA ASP A 591 -12.66 -19.70 -60.49
C ASP A 591 -13.78 -20.78 -60.37
N PRO A 592 -13.75 -21.78 -59.44
CA PRO A 592 -12.67 -22.43 -58.66
C PRO A 592 -12.76 -23.99 -58.62
N ALA A 593 -11.86 -24.66 -57.86
CA ALA A 593 -12.16 -25.74 -56.86
C ALA A 593 -11.05 -26.82 -56.68
N SER A 594 -10.88 -27.28 -55.43
CA SER A 594 -10.14 -28.49 -54.98
C SER A 594 -11.04 -29.76 -55.10
N PRO A 595 -10.63 -31.05 -54.81
CA PRO A 595 -9.52 -31.49 -53.94
C PRO A 595 -8.74 -32.80 -54.29
N ALA A 596 -7.80 -33.16 -53.40
CA ALA A 596 -7.42 -34.51 -52.92
C ALA A 596 -6.26 -35.34 -53.56
N ASP A 597 -5.58 -36.04 -52.63
CA ASP A 597 -4.88 -37.34 -52.68
C ASP A 597 -3.45 -37.54 -53.28
N ARG A 598 -2.53 -37.89 -52.35
CA ARG A 598 -1.58 -39.04 -52.31
C ARG A 598 -0.05 -38.89 -52.50
N ASP A 599 0.62 -39.57 -51.56
CA ASP A 599 1.86 -40.36 -51.62
C ASP A 599 3.17 -39.76 -52.18
N GLY A 600 4.07 -39.43 -51.24
CA GLY A 600 5.14 -40.38 -50.86
C GLY A 600 6.42 -40.44 -51.71
N SER A 601 7.48 -39.79 -51.23
CA SER A 601 8.86 -40.33 -51.10
C SER A 601 9.72 -39.38 -50.26
#